data_AF-Q6KHQ0-F1
#
_entry.id   AF-Q6KHQ0-F1
#
_cell.length_a   1.000
_cell.length_b   1.000
_cell.length_c   1.000
_cell.angle_alpha   90.00
_cell.angle_beta   90.00
_cell.angle_gamma   90.00
#
_symmetry.space_group_name_H-M   'P 1'
#
loop_
_entity.id
_entity.type
_entity.pdbx_description
1 polymer ?
#
loop_
_entity_poly.entity_id
_entity_poly.type
_entity_poly.pdbx_seq_one_letter_code
_entity_poly.pdbx_strand_id
1 'polypeptide(L)'
;MEGIKRLSGQLVKQADVVLTTYIFKELFTDDVIRKNFKYYLDKTTHDSSLSAVTYALKGIELRELEIANKLFEYALQIDLGTNFHSSDAGYHAGSLAAIWQLFVFGYGGFHYYNDIAHFNPILNENWKSLEYTVRIKKL
;
A
#
# COMPACT_ATOMS: atom_id res chain seq x y z
N MET A 1 26.59 2.08 -17.56
CA MET A 1 25.34 2.29 -16.80
C MET A 1 25.49 1.62 -15.45
N GLU A 2 25.46 2.39 -14.36
CA GLU A 2 25.66 1.94 -12.98
C GLU A 2 24.63 0.89 -12.49
N GLY A 3 23.53 0.69 -13.22
CA GLY A 3 22.42 -0.20 -12.83
C GLY A 3 22.66 -1.71 -12.93
N ILE A 4 23.87 -2.18 -13.27
CA ILE A 4 24.18 -3.63 -13.39
C ILE A 4 25.12 -4.10 -12.26
N LYS A 5 25.50 -3.21 -11.33
CA LYS A 5 26.25 -3.65 -10.16
C LYS A 5 25.29 -4.36 -9.22
N ARG A 6 25.44 -5.67 -9.06
CA ARG A 6 24.73 -6.45 -8.04
C ARG A 6 25.21 -5.93 -6.68
N LEU A 7 24.47 -4.97 -6.11
CA LEU A 7 24.71 -4.49 -4.77
C LEU A 7 24.48 -5.68 -3.84
N SER A 8 25.51 -6.07 -3.09
CA SER A 8 25.44 -7.19 -2.15
C SER A 8 24.60 -6.80 -0.95
N GLY A 9 23.27 -6.88 -1.08
CA GLY A 9 22.33 -6.54 -0.03
C GLY A 9 20.94 -7.11 -0.31
N GLN A 10 20.16 -7.30 0.74
CA GLN A 10 18.74 -7.69 0.63
C GLN A 10 17.80 -6.51 0.88
N LEU A 11 18.33 -5.29 0.99
CA LEU A 11 17.54 -4.08 1.12
C LEU A 11 16.81 -3.78 -0.18
N VAL A 12 15.52 -3.46 -0.06
CA VAL A 12 14.65 -3.16 -1.19
C VAL A 12 14.13 -1.74 -1.04
N LYS A 13 14.15 -0.96 -2.12
CA LYS A 13 13.72 0.44 -2.10
C LYS A 13 12.22 0.58 -1.78
N GLN A 14 11.40 -0.30 -2.35
CA GLN A 14 9.95 -0.20 -2.31
C GLN A 14 9.27 -1.56 -2.39
N ALA A 15 7.94 -1.60 -2.22
CA ALA A 15 7.15 -2.81 -2.43
C ALA A 15 7.40 -3.42 -3.82
N ASP A 16 7.85 -4.67 -3.81
CA ASP A 16 8.09 -5.50 -5.01
C ASP A 16 7.21 -6.76 -4.90
N VAL A 17 7.69 -7.82 -4.26
CA VAL A 17 6.92 -9.05 -3.99
C VAL A 17 5.61 -8.77 -3.23
N VAL A 18 5.64 -7.81 -2.29
CA VAL A 18 4.44 -7.40 -1.55
C VAL A 18 3.40 -6.78 -2.48
N LEU A 19 3.81 -5.98 -3.47
CA LEU A 19 2.90 -5.45 -4.49
C LEU A 19 2.38 -6.57 -5.40
N THR A 20 3.22 -7.53 -5.80
CA THR A 20 2.80 -8.69 -6.61
C THR A 20 1.69 -9.49 -5.92
N THR A 21 1.88 -9.81 -4.64
CA THR A 21 0.87 -10.52 -3.83
C THR A 21 -0.38 -9.69 -3.53
N TYR A 22 -0.34 -8.37 -3.72
CA TYR A 22 -1.51 -7.50 -3.66
C TYR A 22 -2.32 -7.53 -4.94
N ILE A 23 -1.66 -7.29 -6.09
CA ILE A 23 -2.32 -7.23 -7.39
C ILE A 23 -2.89 -8.60 -7.80
N PHE A 24 -2.17 -9.67 -7.51
CA PHE A 24 -2.53 -11.03 -7.92
C PHE A 24 -2.84 -11.92 -6.72
N LYS A 25 -3.57 -11.40 -5.72
CA LYS A 25 -3.83 -12.12 -4.45
C LYS A 25 -4.44 -13.51 -4.68
N GLU A 26 -5.23 -13.67 -5.74
CA GLU A 26 -5.92 -14.92 -6.09
C GLU A 26 -4.96 -16.03 -6.54
N LEU A 27 -3.70 -15.70 -6.87
CA LEU A 27 -2.66 -16.66 -7.24
C LEU A 27 -1.89 -17.21 -6.03
N PHE A 28 -2.14 -16.70 -4.82
CA PHE A 28 -1.38 -17.05 -3.63
C PHE A 28 -2.30 -17.43 -2.47
N THR A 29 -1.83 -18.34 -1.62
CA THR A 29 -2.52 -18.62 -0.34
C THR A 29 -2.22 -17.53 0.67
N ASP A 30 -3.14 -17.27 1.61
CA ASP A 30 -2.96 -16.32 2.72
C ASP A 30 -1.64 -16.52 3.49
N ASP A 31 -1.21 -17.77 3.72
CA ASP A 31 0.05 -18.07 4.41
C ASP A 31 1.27 -17.54 3.63
N VAL A 32 1.32 -17.77 2.32
CA VAL A 32 2.37 -17.25 1.43
C VAL A 32 2.37 -15.72 1.44
N ILE A 33 1.20 -15.09 1.36
CA ILE A 33 1.07 -13.62 1.37
C ILE A 33 1.61 -13.07 2.71
N ARG A 34 1.19 -13.63 3.85
CA ARG A 34 1.62 -13.19 5.19
C ARG A 34 3.12 -13.37 5.41
N LYS A 35 3.67 -14.51 4.99
CA LYS A 35 5.12 -14.78 5.12
C LYS A 35 5.94 -13.80 4.30
N ASN A 36 5.53 -13.51 3.06
CA ASN A 36 6.22 -12.53 2.22
C ASN A 36 6.08 -11.11 2.76
N PHE A 37 4.89 -10.71 3.22
CA PHE A 37 4.67 -9.41 3.85
C PHE A 37 5.65 -9.20 5.02
N LYS A 38 5.70 -10.13 5.97
CA LYS A 38 6.62 -10.05 7.13
C LYS A 38 8.09 -10.06 6.71
N TYR A 39 8.46 -10.93 5.77
CA TYR A 39 9.86 -11.07 5.34
C TYR A 39 10.41 -9.79 4.67
N TYR A 40 9.58 -9.13 3.85
CA TYR A 40 10.00 -7.96 3.08
C TYR A 40 9.77 -6.64 3.82
N LEU A 41 8.85 -6.59 4.79
CA LEU A 41 8.63 -5.41 5.63
C LEU A 41 9.94 -4.94 6.27
N ASP A 42 10.68 -5.84 6.93
CA ASP A 42 11.95 -5.51 7.60
C ASP A 42 13.10 -5.18 6.65
N LYS A 43 12.94 -5.48 5.35
CA LYS A 43 13.96 -5.29 4.31
C LYS A 43 13.68 -4.10 3.42
N THR A 44 12.53 -3.48 3.55
CA THR A 44 12.12 -2.37 2.69
C THR A 44 12.47 -1.04 3.35
N THR A 45 13.28 -0.23 2.68
CA THR A 45 13.72 1.07 3.23
C THR A 45 12.64 2.14 3.14
N HIS A 46 11.68 1.96 2.23
CA HIS A 46 10.64 2.93 1.91
C HIS A 46 11.16 4.25 1.33
N ASP A 47 12.32 4.24 0.67
CA ASP A 47 12.91 5.40 -0.03
C ASP A 47 12.18 5.77 -1.33
N SER A 48 10.93 5.37 -1.47
CA SER A 48 10.03 5.67 -2.56
C SER A 48 8.69 6.06 -1.98
N SER A 49 8.12 7.16 -2.45
CA SER A 49 6.82 7.65 -1.98
C SER A 49 5.69 6.65 -2.16
N LEU A 50 5.82 5.70 -3.10
CA LEU A 50 4.86 4.60 -3.31
C LEU A 50 4.96 3.49 -2.27
N SER A 51 6.09 3.35 -1.58
CA SER A 51 6.38 2.16 -0.79
C SER A 51 5.47 2.02 0.43
N ALA A 52 5.48 3.03 1.31
CA ALA A 52 4.80 2.93 2.60
C ALA A 52 3.28 2.75 2.43
N VAL A 53 2.67 3.48 1.49
CA VAL A 53 1.23 3.36 1.19
C VAL A 53 0.86 1.99 0.62
N THR A 54 1.70 1.37 -0.21
CA THR A 54 1.47 -0.01 -0.68
C THR A 54 1.56 -1.02 0.46
N TYR A 55 2.52 -0.88 1.38
CA TYR A 55 2.59 -1.74 2.55
C TYR A 55 1.42 -1.51 3.52
N ALA A 56 0.96 -0.27 3.68
CA ALA A 56 -0.22 0.04 4.47
C ALA A 56 -1.48 -0.62 3.88
N LEU A 57 -1.68 -0.53 2.57
CA LEU A 57 -2.74 -1.23 1.84
C LEU A 57 -2.73 -2.74 2.11
N LYS A 58 -1.57 -3.40 1.95
CA LYS A 58 -1.44 -4.84 2.21
C LYS A 58 -1.62 -5.17 3.70
N GLY A 59 -1.12 -4.34 4.60
CA GLY A 59 -1.31 -4.50 6.04
C GLY A 59 -2.79 -4.46 6.44
N ILE A 60 -3.58 -3.54 5.86
CA ILE A 60 -5.03 -3.46 6.07
C ILE A 60 -5.74 -4.74 5.57
N GLU A 61 -5.38 -5.22 4.38
CA GLU A 61 -5.90 -6.48 3.83
C GLU A 61 -5.61 -7.67 4.77
N LEU A 62 -4.39 -7.72 5.32
CA LEU A 62 -3.95 -8.76 6.24
C LEU A 62 -4.45 -8.58 7.68
N ARG A 63 -5.18 -7.50 7.99
CA ARG A 63 -5.59 -7.12 9.35
C ARG A 63 -4.42 -6.85 10.32
N GLU A 64 -3.26 -6.50 9.79
CA GLU A 64 -2.08 -6.07 10.54
C GLU A 64 -2.16 -4.54 10.79
N LEU A 65 -3.21 -4.11 11.50
CA LEU A 65 -3.61 -2.69 11.54
C LEU A 65 -2.58 -1.78 12.21
N GLU A 66 -1.85 -2.27 13.23
CA GLU A 66 -0.87 -1.45 13.94
C GLU A 66 0.23 -0.95 12.99
N ILE A 67 0.83 -1.85 12.21
CA ILE A 67 1.85 -1.49 11.24
C ILE A 67 1.25 -0.73 10.05
N ALA A 68 0.04 -1.11 9.61
CA ALA A 68 -0.61 -0.45 8.50
C ALA A 68 -0.91 1.02 8.81
N ASN A 69 -1.40 1.31 10.02
CA ASN A 69 -1.69 2.68 10.47
C ASN A 69 -0.40 3.52 10.57
N LYS A 70 0.69 2.96 11.12
CA LYS A 70 2.00 3.63 11.16
C LYS A 70 2.49 4.02 9.76
N LEU A 71 2.42 3.09 8.81
CA LEU A 71 2.84 3.34 7.42
C LEU A 71 1.90 4.29 6.68
N PHE A 72 0.61 4.24 6.98
CA PHE A 72 -0.39 5.17 6.46
C PHE A 72 -0.11 6.61 6.94
N GLU A 73 0.12 6.82 8.23
CA GLU A 73 0.46 8.13 8.80
C GLU A 73 1.74 8.69 8.18
N TYR A 74 2.76 7.85 7.99
CA TYR A 74 3.98 8.23 7.27
C TYR A 74 3.68 8.63 5.82
N ALA A 75 2.87 7.86 5.09
CA ALA A 75 2.52 8.15 3.71
C ALA A 75 1.73 9.47 3.55
N LEU A 76 0.81 9.79 4.47
CA LEU A 76 0.06 11.05 4.45
C LEU A 76 0.95 12.29 4.60
N GLN A 77 2.11 12.13 5.22
CA GLN A 77 3.06 13.20 5.48
C GLN A 77 4.04 13.44 4.33
N ILE A 78 3.94 12.70 3.22
CA ILE A 78 4.96 12.74 2.16
C ILE A 78 5.14 14.15 1.57
N ASP A 79 4.06 14.85 1.24
CA ASP A 79 4.16 16.19 0.63
C ASP A 79 4.00 17.33 1.64
N LEU A 80 3.14 17.15 2.66
CA LEU A 80 2.72 18.22 3.58
C LEU A 80 3.16 17.98 5.04
N GLY A 81 4.02 16.99 5.27
CA GLY A 81 4.49 16.64 6.60
C GLY A 81 5.79 17.33 6.99
N THR A 82 6.54 16.66 7.88
CA THR A 82 7.77 17.20 8.48
C THR A 82 8.92 17.35 7.48
N ASN A 83 8.93 16.56 6.40
CA ASN A 83 9.93 16.64 5.32
C ASN A 83 9.36 17.33 4.08
N PHE A 84 8.91 18.57 4.23
CA PHE A 84 8.28 19.36 3.17
C PHE A 84 9.19 19.60 1.94
N HIS A 85 10.52 19.54 2.11
CA HIS A 85 11.48 19.61 1.00
C HIS A 85 11.47 18.39 0.07
N SER A 86 10.84 17.28 0.47
CA SER A 86 10.72 16.10 -0.40
C SER A 86 9.91 16.38 -1.67
N SER A 87 9.13 17.47 -1.70
CA SER A 87 8.28 17.85 -2.83
C SER A 87 8.72 19.11 -3.55
N ASP A 88 9.95 19.59 -3.31
CA ASP A 88 10.51 20.77 -3.99
C ASP A 88 10.55 20.59 -5.52
N ALA A 89 10.72 19.36 -5.99
CA ALA A 89 10.69 19.00 -7.41
C ALA A 89 9.26 18.82 -7.97
N GLY A 90 8.23 18.84 -7.12
CA GLY A 90 6.83 18.54 -7.45
C GLY A 90 6.19 17.56 -6.46
N TYR A 91 4.86 17.52 -6.44
CA TYR A 91 4.11 16.62 -5.55
C TYR A 91 4.18 15.16 -6.01
N HIS A 92 4.08 14.23 -5.05
CA HIS A 92 4.19 12.80 -5.31
C HIS A 92 2.87 12.21 -5.83
N ALA A 93 2.52 12.52 -7.09
CA ALA A 93 1.25 12.12 -7.71
C ALA A 93 0.89 10.63 -7.55
N GLY A 94 1.88 9.73 -7.70
CA GLY A 94 1.69 8.30 -7.50
C GLY A 94 1.33 7.91 -6.07
N SER A 95 1.95 8.57 -5.07
CA SER A 95 1.60 8.37 -3.66
C SER A 95 0.21 8.88 -3.34
N LEU A 96 -0.15 10.07 -3.84
CA LEU A 96 -1.49 10.64 -3.66
C LEU A 96 -2.59 9.73 -4.26
N ALA A 97 -2.34 9.15 -5.43
CA ALA A 97 -3.23 8.16 -6.03
C ALA A 97 -3.36 6.90 -5.16
N ALA A 98 -2.25 6.40 -4.62
CA ALA A 98 -2.25 5.24 -3.72
C ALA A 98 -2.91 5.53 -2.37
N ILE A 99 -2.84 6.77 -1.86
CA ILE A 99 -3.56 7.20 -0.66
C ILE A 99 -5.08 7.10 -0.89
N TRP A 100 -5.57 7.54 -2.05
CA TRP A 100 -6.99 7.33 -2.40
C TRP A 100 -7.34 5.83 -2.45
N GLN A 101 -6.48 5.01 -3.06
CA GLN A 101 -6.67 3.55 -3.10
C GLN A 101 -6.73 2.95 -1.69
N LEU A 102 -5.94 3.47 -0.75
CA LEU A 102 -5.93 3.03 0.65
C LEU A 102 -7.28 3.25 1.33
N PHE A 103 -7.97 4.37 1.06
CA PHE A 103 -9.33 4.57 1.54
C PHE A 103 -10.32 3.62 0.88
N VAL A 104 -10.27 3.43 -0.43
CA VAL A 104 -11.29 2.66 -1.16
C VAL A 104 -11.07 1.15 -1.07
N PHE A 105 -9.88 0.67 -1.43
CA PHE A 105 -9.52 -0.75 -1.50
C PHE A 105 -8.98 -1.30 -0.16
N GLY A 106 -8.41 -0.43 0.68
CA GLY A 106 -7.94 -0.78 2.02
C GLY A 106 -9.08 -0.73 3.04
N TYR A 107 -9.27 0.43 3.68
CA TYR A 107 -10.25 0.58 4.76
C TYR A 107 -11.70 0.41 4.28
N GLY A 108 -12.02 0.91 3.09
CA GLY A 108 -13.31 0.72 2.45
C GLY A 108 -13.55 -0.73 2.00
N GLY A 109 -12.48 -1.52 1.86
CA GLY A 109 -12.51 -2.93 1.54
C GLY A 109 -13.13 -3.28 0.20
N PHE A 110 -13.23 -2.32 -0.74
CA PHE A 110 -13.77 -2.57 -2.06
C PHE A 110 -12.79 -3.38 -2.90
N HIS A 111 -13.28 -4.43 -3.54
CA HIS A 111 -12.52 -5.23 -4.47
C HIS A 111 -13.44 -5.75 -5.58
N TYR A 112 -13.01 -5.66 -6.83
CA TYR A 112 -13.80 -6.11 -7.97
C TYR A 112 -13.08 -7.24 -8.69
N TYR A 113 -13.70 -8.42 -8.74
CA TYR A 113 -13.11 -9.63 -9.32
C TYR A 113 -14.21 -10.55 -9.85
N ASN A 114 -13.97 -11.20 -10.99
CA ASN A 114 -14.93 -12.06 -11.69
C ASN A 114 -16.33 -11.44 -11.82
N ASP A 115 -16.39 -10.18 -12.26
CA ASP A 115 -17.61 -9.39 -12.41
C ASP A 115 -18.43 -9.15 -11.13
N ILE A 116 -17.86 -9.45 -9.95
CA ILE A 116 -18.51 -9.32 -8.65
C ILE A 116 -17.80 -8.25 -7.82
N ALA A 117 -18.60 -7.37 -7.21
CA ALA A 117 -18.13 -6.41 -6.22
C ALA A 117 -18.12 -7.05 -4.83
N HIS A 118 -16.96 -7.02 -4.19
CA HIS A 118 -16.73 -7.50 -2.83
C HIS A 118 -16.44 -6.33 -1.91
N PHE A 119 -16.91 -6.44 -0.66
CA PHE A 119 -16.69 -5.45 0.40
C PHE A 119 -16.24 -6.16 1.67
N ASN A 120 -15.09 -5.78 2.20
CA ASN A 120 -14.58 -6.27 3.49
C ASN A 120 -13.99 -5.11 4.32
N PRO A 121 -14.80 -4.09 4.64
CA PRO A 121 -14.32 -2.85 5.24
C PRO A 121 -13.72 -3.10 6.63
N ILE A 122 -12.81 -2.21 7.01
CA ILE A 122 -12.32 -2.08 8.38
C ILE A 122 -12.05 -0.62 8.64
N LEU A 123 -12.56 -0.09 9.74
CA LEU A 123 -12.31 1.29 10.12
C LEU A 123 -11.08 1.36 11.02
N ASN A 124 -10.32 2.43 10.88
CA ASN A 124 -9.38 2.84 11.91
C ASN A 124 -10.16 3.16 13.20
N GLU A 125 -9.61 2.83 14.37
CA GLU A 125 -10.26 3.01 15.67
C GLU A 125 -10.78 4.43 15.92
N ASN A 126 -10.14 5.43 15.30
CA ASN A 126 -10.49 6.84 15.45
C ASN A 126 -11.54 7.34 14.46
N TRP A 127 -12.04 6.50 13.55
CA TRP A 127 -12.98 6.90 12.50
C TRP A 127 -14.42 6.54 12.88
N LYS A 128 -15.33 7.52 12.74
CA LYS A 128 -16.77 7.29 12.93
C LYS A 128 -17.43 6.65 11.73
N SER A 129 -17.01 7.05 10.53
CA SER A 129 -17.50 6.53 9.26
C SER A 129 -16.46 6.76 8.15
N LEU A 130 -16.60 5.99 7.07
CA LEU A 130 -15.90 6.18 5.81
C LEU A 130 -16.92 6.03 4.68
N GLU A 131 -17.01 7.02 3.82
CA GLU A 131 -17.90 7.02 2.66
C GLU A 131 -17.09 7.25 1.38
N TYR A 132 -17.37 6.46 0.35
CA TYR A 132 -16.74 6.59 -0.97
C TYR A 132 -17.68 6.10 -2.07
N THR A 133 -17.44 6.55 -3.30
CA THR A 133 -18.22 6.18 -4.48
C THR A 133 -17.30 5.55 -5.52
N VAL A 134 -17.70 4.39 -6.05
CA VAL A 134 -17.04 3.73 -7.18
C VAL A 134 -18.02 3.59 -8.34
N ARG A 135 -17.52 3.72 -9.57
CA ARG A 135 -18.29 3.46 -10.79
C ARG A 135 -17.67 2.26 -11.50
N ILE A 136 -18.42 1.17 -11.58
CA ILE A 136 -18.04 -0.04 -12.31
C ILE A 136 -18.73 0.01 -13.66
N LYS A 137 -17.96 -0.07 -14.75
CA LYS A 137 -18.49 -0.23 -16.10
C LYS A 137 -18.26 -1.67 -16.52
N LYS A 138 -19.34 -2.43 -16.74
CA LYS A 138 -19.25 -3.75 -17.37
C LYS A 138 -18.69 -3.56 -18.79
N LEU A 139 -17.62 -4.29 -19.12
CA LEU A 139 -17.04 -4.32 -20.46
C LEU A 139 -17.85 -5.23 -21.38
#